data_AF-A0A2V8KBN9-F1
#
_entry.id   AF-A0A2V8KBN9-F1
#
_cell.length_a   1.000
_cell.length_b   1.000
_cell.length_c   1.000
_cell.angle_alpha   90.00
_cell.angle_beta   90.00
_cell.angle_gamma   90.00
#
_symmetry.space_group_name_H-M   'P 1'
#
loop_
_entity.id
_entity.type
_entity.pdbx_description
1 polymer ?
#
loop_
_entity_poly.entity_id
_entity_poly.type
_entity_poly.pdbx_seq_one_letter_code
_entity_poly.pdbx_strand_id
1 'polypeptide(L)'
;MVALMKYGSGFPFHRLERLEANLGIPLPASTQWEMVRDGGEHIQPAFEELIRQAASGEVLYNDDTSVKILEFVDHDCVVEDPQLPGRTGVFTTGIVSRREGRKIALFFSGRKHAGENITDVLAKRASELPRPIQMCDALSRNLPRELEVILANYLTHGRRYFVEAAANFPEECRYILKILGKVYHPDAIARGTGHDIGPTAKTPPDRKRPTDG
;
A
#
# COMPACT_ATOMS: atom_id res chain seq x y z
N MET A 1 -0.88 -23.87 -9.61
CA MET A 1 -0.59 -23.10 -10.84
C MET A 1 -1.64 -22.01 -11.10
N VAL A 2 -2.94 -22.34 -11.11
CA VAL A 2 -4.05 -21.39 -11.35
C VAL A 2 -3.96 -20.09 -10.54
N ALA A 3 -3.83 -20.17 -9.21
CA ALA A 3 -3.74 -18.98 -8.34
C ALA A 3 -2.53 -18.08 -8.66
N LEU A 4 -1.36 -18.67 -8.92
CA LEU A 4 -0.13 -17.93 -9.26
C LEU A 4 -0.26 -17.23 -10.61
N MET A 5 -0.86 -17.88 -11.60
CA MET A 5 -1.12 -17.25 -12.90
C MET A 5 -2.12 -16.10 -12.75
N LYS A 6 -3.23 -16.33 -12.04
CA LYS A 6 -4.29 -15.34 -11.85
C LYS A 6 -3.82 -14.11 -11.07
N TYR A 7 -3.25 -14.30 -9.89
CA TYR A 7 -2.94 -13.21 -8.96
C TYR A 7 -1.47 -12.79 -8.96
N GLY A 8 -0.55 -13.71 -9.28
CA GLY A 8 0.88 -13.38 -9.40
C GLY A 8 1.23 -12.79 -10.76
N SER A 9 0.61 -13.27 -11.84
CA SER A 9 0.92 -12.85 -13.22
C SER A 9 -0.23 -12.09 -13.91
N GLY A 10 -1.37 -11.89 -13.24
CA GLY A 10 -2.49 -11.13 -13.78
C GLY A 10 -3.27 -11.82 -14.91
N PHE A 11 -3.16 -13.14 -15.06
CA PHE A 11 -3.86 -13.89 -16.11
C PHE A 11 -5.37 -14.00 -15.82
N PRO A 12 -6.27 -13.52 -16.70
CA PRO A 12 -7.70 -13.74 -16.51
C PRO A 12 -8.07 -15.22 -16.65
N PHE A 13 -9.02 -15.72 -15.85
CA PHE A 13 -9.44 -17.13 -15.87
C PHE A 13 -9.86 -17.62 -17.27
N HIS A 14 -10.61 -16.82 -18.04
CA HIS A 14 -10.99 -17.19 -19.41
C HIS A 14 -9.79 -17.33 -20.37
N ARG A 15 -8.68 -16.62 -20.13
CA ARG A 15 -7.45 -16.80 -20.92
C ARG A 15 -6.70 -18.06 -20.49
N LEU A 16 -6.70 -18.34 -19.20
CA LEU A 16 -6.09 -19.55 -18.67
C LEU A 16 -6.88 -20.80 -19.12
N GLU A 17 -8.22 -20.76 -19.12
CA GLU A 17 -9.08 -21.81 -19.68
C GLU A 17 -8.70 -22.14 -21.12
N ARG A 18 -8.57 -21.12 -21.98
CA ARG A 18 -8.15 -21.29 -23.38
C ARG A 18 -6.74 -21.87 -23.51
N LEU A 19 -5.82 -21.45 -22.64
CA LEU A 19 -4.45 -21.97 -22.62
C LEU A 19 -4.43 -23.46 -22.28
N GLU A 20 -5.11 -23.85 -21.19
CA GLU A 20 -5.18 -25.23 -20.73
C GLU A 20 -5.88 -26.13 -21.77
N ALA A 21 -6.95 -25.64 -22.41
CA ALA A 21 -7.61 -26.33 -23.52
C ALA A 21 -6.66 -26.58 -24.71
N ASN A 22 -5.83 -25.59 -25.09
CA ASN A 22 -4.83 -25.74 -26.15
C ASN A 22 -3.71 -26.73 -25.79
N LEU A 23 -3.48 -26.96 -24.50
CA LEU A 23 -2.55 -27.97 -23.99
C LEU A 23 -3.21 -29.36 -23.83
N GLY A 24 -4.48 -29.50 -24.21
CA GLY A 24 -5.22 -30.76 -24.15
C GLY A 24 -5.82 -31.08 -22.79
N ILE A 25 -5.85 -30.10 -21.86
CA ILE A 25 -6.36 -30.26 -20.49
C ILE A 25 -7.45 -29.21 -20.26
N PRO A 26 -8.67 -29.38 -20.79
CA PRO A 26 -9.73 -28.39 -20.62
C PRO A 26 -10.06 -28.17 -19.14
N LEU A 27 -9.91 -26.92 -18.67
CA LEU A 27 -10.18 -26.53 -17.29
C LEU A 27 -11.05 -25.27 -17.27
N PRO A 28 -12.38 -25.38 -17.08
CA PRO A 28 -13.30 -24.24 -17.13
C PRO A 28 -12.98 -23.14 -16.11
N ALA A 29 -13.24 -21.89 -16.47
CA ALA A 29 -13.00 -20.72 -15.63
C ALA A 29 -13.77 -20.77 -14.30
N SER A 30 -14.98 -21.35 -14.29
CA SER A 30 -15.77 -21.56 -13.07
C SER A 30 -15.07 -22.54 -12.12
N THR A 31 -14.56 -23.66 -12.63
CA THR A 31 -13.79 -24.63 -11.85
C THR A 31 -12.47 -24.02 -11.35
N GLN A 32 -11.77 -23.26 -12.18
CA GLN A 32 -10.58 -22.51 -11.76
C GLN A 32 -10.87 -21.56 -10.59
N TRP A 33 -12.02 -20.89 -10.61
CA TRP A 33 -12.46 -20.03 -9.53
C TRP A 33 -12.74 -20.81 -8.24
N GLU A 34 -13.46 -21.93 -8.32
CA GLU A 34 -13.71 -22.80 -7.17
C GLU A 34 -12.42 -23.31 -6.53
N MET A 35 -11.47 -23.80 -7.34
CA MET A 35 -10.15 -24.23 -6.87
C MET A 35 -9.41 -23.13 -6.09
N VAL A 36 -9.49 -21.90 -6.59
CA VAL A 36 -8.85 -20.74 -5.96
C VAL A 36 -9.56 -20.35 -4.66
N ARG A 37 -10.90 -20.33 -4.66
CA ARG A 37 -11.71 -20.03 -3.47
C ARG A 37 -11.39 -21.02 -2.36
N ASP A 38 -11.47 -22.31 -2.66
CA ASP A 38 -11.25 -23.39 -1.68
C ASP A 38 -9.80 -23.38 -1.17
N GLY A 39 -8.84 -23.15 -2.08
CA GLY A 39 -7.44 -22.95 -1.68
C GLY A 39 -7.22 -21.71 -0.81
N GLY A 40 -8.03 -20.66 -1.00
CA GLY A 40 -8.03 -19.43 -0.22
C GLY A 40 -8.29 -19.68 1.27
N GLU A 41 -9.28 -20.53 1.58
CA GLU A 41 -9.62 -20.89 2.96
C GLU A 41 -8.46 -21.56 3.68
N HIS A 42 -7.70 -22.40 2.98
CA HIS A 42 -6.54 -23.09 3.54
C HIS A 42 -5.33 -22.18 3.81
N ILE A 43 -5.19 -21.07 3.06
CA ILE A 43 -4.08 -20.13 3.24
C ILE A 43 -4.40 -18.98 4.21
N GLN A 44 -5.66 -18.87 4.65
CA GLN A 44 -6.11 -17.81 5.55
C GLN A 44 -5.24 -17.68 6.83
N PRO A 45 -4.86 -18.77 7.54
CA PRO A 45 -3.99 -18.65 8.71
C PRO A 45 -2.60 -18.09 8.39
N ALA A 46 -2.05 -18.40 7.21
CA ALA A 46 -0.78 -17.84 6.76
C ALA A 46 -0.92 -16.34 6.47
N PHE A 47 -2.05 -15.90 5.91
CA PHE A 47 -2.34 -14.49 5.71
C PHE A 47 -2.46 -13.73 7.03
N GLU A 48 -3.15 -14.28 8.02
CA GLU A 48 -3.25 -13.70 9.37
C GLU A 48 -1.89 -13.57 10.06
N GLU A 49 -1.03 -14.57 9.91
CA GLU A 49 0.34 -14.52 10.41
C GLU A 49 1.19 -13.47 9.67
N LEU A 50 1.00 -13.30 8.36
CA LEU A 50 1.65 -12.22 7.60
C LEU A 50 1.21 -10.84 8.09
N ILE A 51 -0.07 -10.66 8.43
CA ILE A 51 -0.57 -9.42 9.05
C ILE A 51 0.16 -9.16 10.38
N ARG A 52 0.23 -10.17 11.24
CA ARG A 52 0.90 -10.07 12.54
C ARG A 52 2.39 -9.71 12.38
N GLN A 53 3.09 -10.35 11.44
CA GLN A 53 4.51 -10.06 11.18
C GLN A 53 4.73 -8.68 10.55
N ALA A 54 3.84 -8.26 9.63
CA ALA A 54 3.89 -6.94 9.01
C ALA A 54 3.68 -5.83 10.05
N ALA A 55 2.81 -6.03 11.03
CA ALA A 55 2.56 -5.09 12.11
C ALA A 55 3.84 -4.78 12.93
N SER A 56 4.77 -5.74 13.02
CA SER A 56 6.06 -5.60 13.71
C SER A 56 7.16 -4.95 12.86
N GLY A 57 6.87 -4.46 11.65
CA GLY A 57 7.87 -3.82 10.78
C GLY A 57 8.43 -2.50 11.33
N GLU A 58 9.63 -2.12 10.88
CA GLU A 58 10.23 -0.83 11.22
C GLU A 58 9.66 0.30 10.34
N VAL A 59 9.34 0.00 9.08
CA VAL A 59 8.72 0.94 8.13
C VAL A 59 7.54 0.28 7.43
N LEU A 60 6.41 0.97 7.40
CA LEU A 60 5.22 0.58 6.69
C LEU A 60 4.90 1.63 5.63
N TYR A 61 4.85 1.20 4.38
CA TYR A 61 4.35 2.01 3.27
C TYR A 61 2.87 1.70 3.06
N ASN A 62 2.02 2.69 2.83
CA ASN A 62 0.65 2.45 2.42
C ASN A 62 0.19 3.39 1.30
N ASP A 63 -0.68 2.87 0.44
CA ASP A 63 -1.32 3.61 -0.65
C ASP A 63 -2.68 3.00 -1.00
N ASP A 64 -3.60 3.81 -1.51
CA ASP A 64 -4.94 3.39 -1.96
C ASP A 64 -5.05 3.48 -3.47
N THR A 65 -5.50 2.40 -4.10
CA THR A 65 -5.88 2.39 -5.53
C THR A 65 -7.35 2.03 -5.67
N SER A 66 -8.11 2.80 -6.44
CA SER A 66 -9.54 2.51 -6.69
C SER A 66 -9.73 1.12 -7.32
N VAL A 67 -10.75 0.39 -6.89
CA VAL A 67 -11.12 -0.93 -7.45
C VAL A 67 -12.63 -1.02 -7.64
N LYS A 68 -13.09 -1.83 -8.60
CA LYS A 68 -14.51 -2.14 -8.80
C LYS A 68 -14.84 -3.50 -8.19
N ILE A 69 -15.71 -3.53 -7.19
CA ILE A 69 -16.27 -4.75 -6.60
C ILE A 69 -17.77 -4.72 -6.88
N LEU A 70 -18.25 -5.73 -7.61
CA LEU A 70 -19.63 -5.77 -8.10
C LEU A 70 -20.65 -5.80 -6.97
N GLU A 71 -20.32 -6.42 -5.83
CA GLU A 71 -21.19 -6.43 -4.65
C GLU A 71 -21.50 -5.03 -4.10
N PHE A 72 -20.63 -4.05 -4.35
CA PHE A 72 -20.82 -2.67 -3.90
C PHE A 72 -21.49 -1.78 -4.94
N VAL A 73 -21.85 -2.33 -6.10
CA VAL A 73 -22.47 -1.61 -7.22
C VAL A 73 -23.71 -2.35 -7.67
N ASP A 74 -24.88 -1.78 -7.43
CA ASP A 74 -26.16 -2.30 -7.93
C ASP A 74 -26.61 -1.46 -9.14
N HIS A 75 -26.51 -2.04 -10.34
CA HIS A 75 -26.69 -1.34 -11.62
C HIS A 75 -25.81 -0.07 -11.72
N ASP A 76 -26.40 1.11 -11.48
CA ASP A 76 -25.75 2.43 -11.50
C ASP A 76 -25.71 3.10 -10.11
N CYS A 77 -26.24 2.43 -9.09
CA CYS A 77 -26.31 2.93 -7.73
C CYS A 77 -25.23 2.29 -6.87
N VAL A 78 -24.57 3.10 -6.05
CA VAL A 78 -23.64 2.55 -5.05
C VAL A 78 -24.46 2.01 -3.89
N VAL A 79 -24.23 0.74 -3.55
CA VAL A 79 -24.83 0.16 -2.36
C VAL A 79 -24.24 0.88 -1.15
N GLU A 80 -25.08 1.49 -0.32
CA GLU A 80 -24.61 2.13 0.90
C GLU A 80 -24.19 1.08 1.94
N ASP A 81 -23.15 1.41 2.69
CA ASP A 81 -22.72 0.62 3.83
C ASP A 81 -23.35 1.20 5.11
N PRO A 82 -24.22 0.46 5.82
CA PRO A 82 -24.82 0.95 7.05
C PRO A 82 -23.79 1.31 8.13
N GLN A 83 -22.60 0.70 8.10
CA GLN A 83 -21.52 0.99 9.05
C GLN A 83 -20.67 2.18 8.62
N LEU A 84 -20.73 2.57 7.33
CA LEU A 84 -19.96 3.65 6.73
C LEU A 84 -20.87 4.57 5.87
N PRO A 85 -21.84 5.25 6.49
CA PRO A 85 -22.83 6.05 5.76
C PRO A 85 -22.17 7.14 4.91
N GLY A 86 -22.64 7.31 3.68
CA GLY A 86 -22.08 8.27 2.71
C GLY A 86 -20.75 7.88 2.08
N ARG A 87 -20.18 6.71 2.41
CA ARG A 87 -18.92 6.22 1.82
C ARG A 87 -19.18 5.25 0.67
N THR A 88 -19.06 5.76 -0.53
CA THR A 88 -19.29 5.02 -1.79
C THR A 88 -18.01 4.53 -2.47
N GLY A 89 -16.85 5.10 -2.11
CA GLY A 89 -15.57 4.74 -2.69
C GLY A 89 -15.11 3.34 -2.28
N VAL A 90 -14.56 2.60 -3.23
CA VAL A 90 -13.99 1.26 -3.04
C VAL A 90 -12.54 1.27 -3.48
N PHE A 91 -11.66 0.81 -2.58
CA PHE A 91 -10.22 0.88 -2.77
C PHE A 91 -9.59 -0.47 -2.48
N THR A 92 -8.42 -0.70 -3.07
CA THR A 92 -7.44 -1.66 -2.59
C THR A 92 -6.32 -0.88 -1.92
N THR A 93 -6.22 -1.02 -0.61
CA THR A 93 -5.06 -0.55 0.15
C THR A 93 -3.93 -1.55 -0.04
N GLY A 94 -2.79 -1.09 -0.54
CA GLY A 94 -1.54 -1.83 -0.47
C GLY A 94 -0.73 -1.40 0.75
N ILE A 95 -0.28 -2.34 1.58
CA ILE A 95 0.65 -2.08 2.68
C ILE A 95 1.93 -2.88 2.44
N VAL A 96 3.08 -2.22 2.43
CA VAL A 96 4.39 -2.88 2.38
C VAL A 96 5.10 -2.65 3.68
N SER A 97 5.31 -3.71 4.47
CA SER A 97 6.07 -3.66 5.70
C SER A 97 7.50 -4.15 5.49
N ARG A 98 8.48 -3.41 6.02
CA ARG A 98 9.88 -3.83 6.10
C ARG A 98 10.20 -4.25 7.52
N ARG A 99 10.76 -5.45 7.66
CA ARG A 99 11.23 -6.00 8.94
C ARG A 99 12.49 -6.82 8.74
N GLU A 100 13.57 -6.52 9.45
CA GLU A 100 14.81 -7.32 9.43
C GLU A 100 15.30 -7.67 8.00
N GLY A 101 15.23 -6.69 7.08
CA GLY A 101 15.60 -6.89 5.66
C GLY A 101 14.57 -7.63 4.79
N ARG A 102 13.48 -8.14 5.37
CA ARG A 102 12.36 -8.77 4.65
C ARG A 102 11.29 -7.75 4.29
N LYS A 103 10.50 -8.04 3.26
CA LYS A 103 9.36 -7.25 2.82
C LYS A 103 8.11 -8.11 2.83
N ILE A 104 7.05 -7.61 3.46
CA ILE A 104 5.73 -8.24 3.47
C ILE A 104 4.77 -7.29 2.79
N ALA A 105 4.07 -7.76 1.75
CA ALA A 105 3.05 -7.00 1.04
C ALA A 105 1.67 -7.54 1.43
N LEU A 106 0.78 -6.65 1.87
CA LEU A 106 -0.60 -6.93 2.21
C LEU A 106 -1.51 -6.11 1.31
N PHE A 107 -2.64 -6.69 0.93
CA PHE A 107 -3.64 -6.03 0.10
C PHE A 107 -5.01 -6.20 0.75
N PHE A 108 -5.71 -5.09 0.94
CA PHE A 108 -7.05 -5.04 1.52
C PHE A 108 -7.98 -4.32 0.56
N SER A 109 -8.96 -5.03 0.01
CA SER A 109 -9.95 -4.44 -0.91
C SER A 109 -11.29 -4.26 -0.19
N GLY A 110 -11.83 -3.06 -0.22
CA GLY A 110 -13.08 -2.75 0.48
C GLY A 110 -13.39 -1.25 0.50
N ARG A 111 -14.30 -0.85 1.40
CA ARG A 111 -14.66 0.56 1.60
C ARG A 111 -13.73 1.31 2.56
N LYS A 112 -12.96 0.60 3.38
CA LYS A 112 -11.95 1.17 4.28
C LYS A 112 -10.88 1.91 3.47
N HIS A 113 -10.46 3.07 3.96
CA HIS A 113 -9.30 3.79 3.44
C HIS A 113 -8.01 3.22 4.01
N ALA A 114 -6.88 3.55 3.39
CA ALA A 114 -5.59 3.05 3.83
C ALA A 114 -5.27 3.36 5.31
N GLY A 115 -5.70 4.53 5.82
CA GLY A 115 -5.52 4.90 7.23
C GLY A 115 -6.27 3.97 8.19
N GLU A 116 -7.42 3.45 7.79
CA GLU A 116 -8.19 2.47 8.60
C GLU A 116 -7.56 1.09 8.51
N ASN A 117 -7.18 0.65 7.30
CA ASN A 117 -6.53 -0.65 7.11
C ASN A 117 -5.17 -0.72 7.81
N ILE A 118 -4.35 0.35 7.78
CA ILE A 118 -3.09 0.38 8.52
C ILE A 118 -3.32 0.44 10.03
N THR A 119 -4.41 1.06 10.49
CA THR A 119 -4.79 1.03 11.91
C THR A 119 -5.06 -0.41 12.34
N ASP A 120 -5.83 -1.18 11.57
CA ASP A 120 -6.13 -2.58 11.87
C ASP A 120 -4.87 -3.45 11.90
N VAL A 121 -3.92 -3.23 10.98
CA VAL A 121 -2.63 -3.94 10.97
C VAL A 121 -1.82 -3.57 12.20
N LEU A 122 -1.64 -2.28 12.47
CA LEU A 122 -0.83 -1.80 13.58
C LEU A 122 -1.43 -2.14 14.97
N ALA A 123 -2.74 -2.39 15.06
CA ALA A 123 -3.36 -2.95 16.27
C ALA A 123 -2.82 -4.33 16.66
N LYS A 124 -2.15 -5.05 15.74
CA LYS A 124 -1.45 -6.32 16.01
C LYS A 124 0.02 -6.12 16.38
N ARG A 125 0.53 -4.88 16.39
CA ARG A 125 1.92 -4.57 16.73
C ARG A 125 2.18 -4.86 18.21
N ALA A 126 3.30 -5.50 18.49
CA ALA A 126 3.75 -5.75 19.85
C ALA A 126 4.16 -4.44 20.54
N SER A 127 3.68 -4.21 21.77
CA SER A 127 3.81 -2.92 22.47
C SER A 127 5.22 -2.58 22.91
N GLU A 128 6.10 -3.58 22.99
CA GLU A 128 7.52 -3.43 23.30
C GLU A 128 8.34 -2.85 22.14
N LEU A 129 7.81 -2.86 20.91
CA LEU A 129 8.51 -2.33 19.75
C LEU A 129 8.42 -0.81 19.69
N PRO A 130 9.47 -0.12 19.21
CA PRO A 130 9.42 1.32 19.01
C PRO A 130 8.32 1.70 18.01
N ARG A 131 7.91 2.97 18.02
CA ARG A 131 6.94 3.50 17.03
C ARG A 131 7.46 3.24 15.60
N PRO A 132 6.65 2.68 14.69
CA PRO A 132 7.08 2.45 13.32
C PRO A 132 7.06 3.76 12.53
N ILE A 133 7.84 3.79 11.45
CA ILE A 133 7.74 4.85 10.44
C ILE A 133 6.60 4.50 9.49
N GLN A 134 5.62 5.38 9.36
CA GLN A 134 4.59 5.27 8.33
C GLN A 134 4.93 6.16 7.15
N MET A 135 4.99 5.59 5.95
CA MET A 135 5.24 6.30 4.70
C MET A 135 4.02 6.26 3.78
N CYS A 136 3.36 7.40 3.61
CA CYS A 136 2.18 7.55 2.76
C CYS A 136 2.14 8.94 2.10
N ASP A 137 1.17 9.17 1.20
CA ASP A 137 0.89 10.55 0.79
C ASP A 137 0.31 11.38 1.95
N ALA A 138 0.17 12.70 1.74
CA ALA A 138 -0.30 13.62 2.77
C ALA A 138 -1.84 13.74 2.86
N LEU A 139 -2.60 12.76 2.35
CA LEU A 139 -4.07 12.76 2.46
C LEU A 139 -4.51 12.39 3.86
N SER A 140 -5.49 13.11 4.40
CA SER A 140 -6.02 12.88 5.75
C SER A 140 -6.53 11.45 5.97
N ARG A 141 -7.05 10.81 4.92
CA ARG A 141 -7.56 9.42 4.94
C ARG A 141 -6.47 8.35 5.05
N ASN A 142 -5.19 8.72 4.93
CA ASN A 142 -4.07 7.81 5.09
C ASN A 142 -3.53 7.76 6.53
N LEU A 143 -3.95 8.68 7.39
CA LEU A 143 -3.48 8.74 8.76
C LEU A 143 -4.25 7.75 9.66
N PRO A 144 -3.55 6.97 10.50
CA PRO A 144 -4.20 6.20 11.55
C PRO A 144 -4.77 7.17 12.58
N ARG A 145 -6.01 6.93 13.02
CA ARG A 145 -6.71 7.88 13.91
C ARG A 145 -6.12 7.93 15.32
N GLU A 146 -5.65 6.80 15.84
CA GLU A 146 -5.36 6.62 17.28
C GLU A 146 -3.95 6.10 17.57
N LEU A 147 -3.13 5.84 16.54
CA LEU A 147 -1.85 5.14 16.71
C LEU A 147 -0.66 6.08 16.55
N GLU A 148 0.30 5.93 17.47
CA GLU A 148 1.52 6.72 17.49
C GLU A 148 2.53 6.17 16.46
N VAL A 149 2.56 6.80 15.29
CA VAL A 149 3.52 6.53 14.21
C VAL A 149 4.46 7.70 14.02
N ILE A 150 5.65 7.44 13.47
CA ILE A 150 6.49 8.49 12.91
C ILE A 150 6.03 8.69 11.47
N LEU A 151 5.21 9.72 11.23
CA LEU A 151 4.70 10.03 9.90
C LEU A 151 5.81 10.61 9.02
N ALA A 152 6.03 9.99 7.85
CA ALA A 152 6.95 10.45 6.83
C ALA A 152 6.25 10.52 5.47
N ASN A 153 5.87 11.72 5.04
CA ASN A 153 5.16 11.91 3.79
C ASN A 153 6.03 11.57 2.57
N TYR A 154 5.46 10.83 1.62
CA TYR A 154 6.17 10.36 0.44
C TYR A 154 6.33 11.49 -0.59
N LEU A 155 7.51 12.12 -0.58
CA LEU A 155 7.86 13.21 -1.50
C LEU A 155 7.75 12.80 -2.98
N THR A 156 7.86 11.51 -3.31
CA THR A 156 7.70 11.05 -4.69
C THR A 156 6.25 11.20 -5.19
N HIS A 157 5.24 11.05 -4.33
CA HIS A 157 3.84 11.38 -4.68
C HIS A 157 3.71 12.88 -4.97
N GLY A 158 4.24 13.73 -4.08
CA GLY A 158 4.24 15.18 -4.30
C GLY A 158 4.94 15.59 -5.61
N ARG A 159 6.10 14.99 -5.89
CA ARG A 159 6.86 15.20 -7.14
C ARG A 159 6.05 14.85 -8.38
N ARG A 160 5.26 13.77 -8.35
CA ARG A 160 4.47 13.30 -9.50
C ARG A 160 3.50 14.37 -9.99
N TYR A 161 2.82 15.07 -9.08
CA TYR A 161 1.89 16.14 -9.44
C TYR A 161 2.56 17.29 -10.21
N PHE A 162 3.80 17.65 -9.86
CA PHE A 162 4.56 18.66 -10.62
C PHE A 162 5.00 18.16 -11.99
N VAL A 163 5.25 16.86 -12.15
CA VAL A 163 5.54 16.27 -13.47
C VAL A 163 4.29 16.29 -14.35
N GLU A 164 3.13 15.93 -13.79
CA GLU A 164 1.84 15.94 -14.50
C GLU A 164 1.41 17.36 -14.89
N ALA A 165 1.69 18.37 -14.05
CA ALA A 165 1.37 19.76 -14.32
C ALA A 165 2.34 20.48 -15.27
N ALA A 166 3.50 19.88 -15.57
CA ALA A 166 4.58 20.54 -16.30
C ALA A 166 4.21 20.97 -17.73
N ALA A 167 3.23 20.30 -18.35
CA ALA A 167 2.72 20.69 -19.67
C ALA A 167 2.04 22.08 -19.66
N ASN A 168 1.44 22.46 -18.52
CA ASN A 168 0.71 23.71 -18.37
C ASN A 168 1.56 24.80 -17.71
N PHE A 169 2.50 24.44 -16.83
CA PHE A 169 3.33 25.36 -16.04
C PHE A 169 4.81 24.94 -16.05
N PRO A 170 5.48 25.00 -17.22
CA PRO A 170 6.78 24.36 -17.41
C PRO A 170 7.89 24.98 -16.55
N GLU A 171 7.93 26.31 -16.39
CA GLU A 171 9.01 26.98 -15.67
C GLU A 171 8.85 26.86 -14.15
N GLU A 172 7.63 27.00 -13.64
CA GLU A 172 7.29 26.82 -12.23
C GLU A 172 7.56 25.37 -11.80
N CYS A 173 7.10 24.39 -12.58
CA CYS A 173 7.35 22.98 -12.29
C CYS A 173 8.85 22.65 -12.38
N ARG A 174 9.58 23.18 -13.37
CA ARG A 174 11.03 23.01 -13.48
C ARG A 174 11.76 23.54 -12.25
N TYR A 175 11.39 24.73 -11.76
CA TYR A 175 11.98 25.33 -10.56
C TYR A 175 11.80 24.41 -9.35
N ILE A 176 10.58 23.95 -9.10
CA ILE A 176 10.25 23.08 -7.97
C ILE A 176 10.97 21.73 -8.08
N LEU A 177 10.95 21.10 -9.26
CA LEU A 177 11.63 19.83 -9.50
C LEU A 177 13.15 19.93 -9.29
N LYS A 178 13.78 21.05 -9.66
CA LYS A 178 15.21 21.30 -9.36
C LYS A 178 15.48 21.41 -7.86
N ILE A 179 14.60 22.06 -7.10
CA ILE A 179 14.73 22.14 -5.64
C ILE A 179 14.58 20.77 -5.01
N LEU A 180 13.56 20.01 -5.40
CA LEU A 180 13.37 18.63 -4.93
C LEU A 180 14.59 17.76 -5.24
N GLY A 181 15.22 17.94 -6.41
CA GLY A 181 16.47 17.26 -6.77
C GLY A 181 17.61 17.48 -5.78
N LYS A 182 17.73 18.67 -5.19
CA LYS A 182 18.74 18.96 -4.15
C LYS A 182 18.53 18.16 -2.87
N VAL A 183 17.29 17.77 -2.56
CA VAL A 183 16.96 16.95 -1.38
C VAL A 183 17.39 15.49 -1.59
N TYR A 184 17.20 14.95 -2.79
CA TYR A 184 17.58 13.57 -3.11
C TYR A 184 19.07 13.38 -3.39
N HIS A 185 19.81 14.45 -3.69
CA HIS A 185 21.24 14.36 -3.97
C HIS A 185 22.07 13.82 -2.78
N PRO A 186 21.89 14.31 -1.54
CA PRO A 186 22.51 13.70 -0.36
C PRO A 186 22.14 12.23 -0.14
N ASP A 187 20.87 11.85 -0.38
CA ASP A 187 20.40 10.46 -0.26
C ASP A 187 21.15 9.54 -1.25
N ALA A 188 21.33 10.00 -2.49
CA ALA A 188 22.10 9.28 -3.50
C ALA A 188 23.59 9.12 -3.12
N ILE A 189 24.21 10.17 -2.55
CA ILE A 189 25.58 10.10 -2.05
C ILE A 189 25.68 9.08 -0.91
N ALA A 190 24.78 9.14 0.07
CA ALA A 190 24.78 8.26 1.23
C ALA A 190 24.65 6.77 0.82
N ARG A 191 23.80 6.47 -0.16
CA ARG A 191 23.72 5.12 -0.74
C ARG A 191 25.00 4.70 -1.44
N GLY A 192 25.60 5.59 -2.22
CA GLY A 192 26.83 5.33 -2.96
C GLY A 192 28.05 5.05 -2.07
N THR A 193 28.07 5.57 -0.84
CA THR A 193 29.15 5.36 0.12
C THR A 193 28.90 4.21 1.11
N GLY A 194 27.81 3.45 0.94
CA GLY A 194 27.44 2.36 1.85
C GLY A 194 26.83 2.84 3.18
N HIS A 195 26.56 4.14 3.31
CA HIS A 195 25.80 4.73 4.41
C HIS A 195 24.30 4.75 4.07
N ASP A 196 23.76 3.62 3.60
CA ASP A 196 22.31 3.46 3.47
C ASP A 196 21.73 3.37 4.89
N ILE A 197 21.39 4.55 5.42
CA ILE A 197 20.62 4.71 6.65
C ILE A 197 19.24 4.14 6.38
N GLY A 198 19.13 2.82 6.49
CA GLY A 198 17.87 2.12 6.57
C GLY A 198 17.04 2.60 7.77
N PRO A 199 15.93 1.91 8.08
CA PRO A 199 14.97 2.30 9.13
C PRO A 199 15.54 2.50 10.54
N THR A 200 16.80 2.13 10.77
CA THR A 200 17.53 2.19 12.03
C THR A 200 18.07 3.57 12.38
N ALA A 201 17.85 4.60 11.53
CA ALA A 201 18.17 5.97 11.88
C ALA A 201 17.35 6.40 13.10
N LYS A 202 17.98 6.41 14.28
CA LYS A 202 17.42 6.95 15.52
C LYS A 202 16.88 8.35 15.19
N THR A 203 15.60 8.57 15.47
CA THR A 203 14.98 9.88 15.42
C THR A 203 15.87 10.84 16.20
N PRO A 204 16.34 11.96 15.60
CA PRO A 204 17.00 13.00 16.38
C PRO A 204 16.07 13.38 17.54
N PRO A 205 16.57 13.53 18.78
CA PRO A 205 15.74 13.97 19.89
C PRO A 205 15.03 15.25 19.50
N ASP A 206 13.73 15.28 19.79
CA ASP A 206 12.76 16.31 19.44
C ASP A 206 13.40 17.70 19.49
N ARG A 207 13.76 18.26 18.33
CA ARG A 207 14.19 19.66 18.26
C ARG A 207 12.93 20.46 18.54
N LYS A 208 12.80 20.93 19.79
CA LYS A 208 11.78 21.88 20.23
C LYS A 208 11.53 22.88 19.10
N ARG A 209 10.27 22.99 18.68
CA ARG A 209 9.84 24.01 17.71
C ARG A 209 10.45 25.35 18.14
N PRO A 210 11.00 26.15 17.22
CA PRO A 210 11.33 27.53 17.53
C PRO A 210 10.02 28.18 18.00
N THR A 211 10.01 28.63 19.25
CA THR A 211 8.97 29.56 19.70
C THR A 211 9.22 30.86 18.94
N ASP A 212 8.22 31.28 18.17
CA ASP A 212 8.22 32.53 17.44
C ASP A 212 8.64 33.69 18.35
N GLY A 213 9.61 34.47 17.87
CA GLY A 213 10.01 35.78 18.38
C GLY A 213 10.06 36.76 17.22
#